data_AF-A0A0A0BQL2-F1
#
_entry.id   AF-A0A0A0BQL2-F1
#
_cell.length_a   1.000
_cell.length_b   1.000
_cell.length_c   1.000
_cell.angle_alpha   90.00
_cell.angle_beta   90.00
_cell.angle_gamma   90.00
#
_symmetry.space_group_name_H-M   'P 1'
#
loop_
_entity.id
_entity.type
_entity.pdbx_description
1 polymer ?
#
loop_
_entity_poly.entity_id
_entity_poly.type
_entity_poly.pdbx_seq_one_letter_code
_entity_poly.pdbx_strand_id
1 'polypeptide(L)'
;MGMFGIDGLASGLNTSSMINQLMQVEAMPQTLLKQRQSTQQSFVSALQGLNTRVASLAEAATKAAKPASWQAYTATASDTSATVTTHGNAQPGSLSFSVDAVAQSQMSVSAKVPDDGSLLTGEPPALTVRTADGQFVTVSPTTGSLNDIAKAINNSPETGVRATVVRVSGTEAGAEPEFRLQFTGSSTGTTGAFGVYAGTSDQLEGLDPAALATHRIDGNQVRAATDAVVTLWKGVDGLEEQFVQSSNTFTNLMTGVDVTVNAVTAPSDPPVTVTVARDDEALTSMVSGVVGALGVVLSDIASRSATTTTSNANGGSTVTGGVFTGDSTVRNIQSRLASAMSMPVGGESPSAVGIMIGRDGTITFDKEVFGAAMAADPARTQAMVTEMAQRVADVASGFSDKYDGTLTRRIESQQGQIRSMTDQIEGWDRRLELRRANLQRTYAALEVTLSNLSSQSNWLAGQLGSLPSYNNS
;
A
#
# COMPACT_ATOMS: atom_id res chain seq x y z
N MET A 1 -21.67 -45.65 -13.42
CA MET A 1 -22.51 -46.86 -13.26
C MET A 1 -21.88 -47.70 -12.16
N GLY A 2 -22.41 -47.59 -10.93
CA GLY A 2 -21.89 -48.34 -9.78
C GLY A 2 -22.27 -49.81 -9.91
N MET A 3 -21.29 -50.68 -10.13
CA MET A 3 -21.47 -52.11 -10.00
C MET A 3 -21.50 -52.40 -8.49
N PHE A 4 -22.70 -52.42 -7.91
CA PHE A 4 -22.94 -53.01 -6.60
C PHE A 4 -22.66 -54.51 -6.72
N GLY A 5 -21.39 -54.88 -6.55
CA GLY A 5 -20.96 -56.28 -6.54
C GLY A 5 -21.62 -56.96 -5.35
N ILE A 6 -22.41 -57.98 -5.63
CA ILE A 6 -23.03 -58.78 -4.58
C ILE A 6 -21.89 -59.58 -3.93
N ASP A 7 -21.52 -59.19 -2.72
CA ASP A 7 -20.34 -59.70 -2.02
C ASP A 7 -20.64 -61.08 -1.41
N GLY A 8 -19.74 -62.04 -1.61
CA GLY A 8 -19.69 -63.32 -0.88
C GLY A 8 -20.93 -64.24 -0.93
N LEU A 9 -21.78 -64.19 -1.97
CA LEU A 9 -22.97 -65.04 -2.08
C LEU A 9 -22.68 -66.55 -2.05
N ALA A 10 -21.57 -66.99 -2.63
CA ALA A 10 -21.13 -68.37 -2.73
C ALA A 10 -19.98 -68.70 -1.77
N SER A 11 -19.12 -67.72 -1.43
CA SER A 11 -17.94 -67.95 -0.58
C SER A 11 -18.06 -67.50 0.88
N GLY A 12 -18.98 -66.58 1.20
CA GLY A 12 -19.06 -65.91 2.50
C GLY A 12 -17.93 -64.90 2.78
N LEU A 13 -17.05 -64.62 1.82
CA LEU A 13 -15.95 -63.67 1.96
C LEU A 13 -16.42 -62.22 1.72
N ASN A 14 -15.95 -61.29 2.56
CA ASN A 14 -16.10 -59.84 2.32
C ASN A 14 -14.98 -59.36 1.39
N THR A 15 -15.15 -59.61 0.10
CA THR A 15 -14.15 -59.30 -0.94
C THR A 15 -13.91 -57.80 -1.06
N SER A 16 -14.94 -56.97 -0.81
CA SER A 16 -14.82 -55.51 -0.83
C SER A 16 -13.85 -55.01 0.25
N SER A 17 -13.96 -55.51 1.47
CA SER A 17 -13.07 -55.18 2.59
C SER A 17 -11.63 -55.62 2.30
N MET A 18 -11.44 -56.84 1.80
CA MET A 18 -10.11 -57.36 1.50
C MET A 18 -9.43 -56.60 0.34
N ILE A 19 -10.16 -56.25 -0.72
CA ILE A 19 -9.65 -55.40 -1.80
C ILE A 19 -9.25 -54.03 -1.23
N ASN A 20 -10.06 -53.42 -0.36
CA ASN A 20 -9.71 -52.14 0.25
C ASN A 20 -8.45 -52.22 1.12
N GLN A 21 -8.28 -53.27 1.91
CA GLN A 21 -7.07 -53.49 2.72
C GLN A 21 -5.82 -53.67 1.85
N LEU A 22 -5.91 -54.46 0.77
CA LEU A 22 -4.82 -54.62 -0.19
C LEU A 22 -4.48 -53.29 -0.86
N MET A 23 -5.50 -52.52 -1.25
CA MET A 23 -5.30 -51.20 -1.85
C MET A 23 -4.67 -50.19 -0.90
N GLN A 24 -4.94 -50.26 0.42
CA GLN A 24 -4.28 -49.41 1.41
C GLN A 24 -2.78 -49.68 1.49
N VAL A 25 -2.38 -50.96 1.47
CA VAL A 25 -0.97 -51.37 1.48
C VAL A 25 -0.29 -50.94 0.18
N GLU A 26 -0.93 -51.19 -0.96
CA GLU A 26 -0.41 -50.82 -2.29
C GLU A 26 -0.29 -49.30 -2.46
N ALA A 27 -1.10 -48.50 -1.75
CA ALA A 27 -1.04 -47.04 -1.76
C ALA A 27 0.05 -46.42 -0.88
N MET A 28 0.73 -47.20 -0.02
CA MET A 28 1.77 -46.67 0.89
C MET A 28 2.85 -45.82 0.19
N PRO A 29 3.42 -46.23 -0.97
CA PRO A 29 4.40 -45.41 -1.68
C PRO A 29 3.83 -44.05 -2.12
N GLN A 30 2.57 -44.01 -2.55
CA GLN A 30 1.90 -42.78 -2.92
C GLN A 30 1.68 -41.89 -1.69
N THR A 31 1.28 -42.46 -0.56
CA THR A 31 1.10 -41.72 0.70
C THR A 31 2.41 -41.06 1.14
N LEU A 32 3.54 -41.76 1.03
CA LEU A 32 4.86 -41.20 1.32
C LEU A 32 5.23 -40.05 0.37
N LEU A 33 4.91 -40.17 -0.93
CA LEU A 33 5.10 -39.08 -1.89
C LEU A 33 4.24 -37.86 -1.57
N LYS A 34 2.96 -38.05 -1.23
CA LYS A 34 2.05 -36.96 -0.81
C LYS A 34 2.56 -36.24 0.45
N GLN A 35 3.06 -36.99 1.44
CA GLN A 35 3.66 -36.41 2.64
C GLN A 35 4.93 -35.61 2.34
N ARG A 36 5.81 -36.12 1.47
CA ARG A 36 7.01 -35.39 1.02
C ARG A 36 6.64 -34.13 0.26
N GLN A 37 5.68 -34.20 -0.66
CA GLN A 37 5.17 -33.07 -1.43
C GLN A 37 4.64 -31.98 -0.49
N SER A 38 3.83 -32.34 0.50
CA SER A 38 3.30 -31.40 1.51
C SER A 38 4.43 -30.72 2.30
N THR A 39 5.41 -31.49 2.76
CA THR A 39 6.58 -30.95 3.47
C THR A 39 7.37 -29.98 2.59
N GLN A 40 7.59 -30.34 1.32
CA GLN A 40 8.30 -29.53 0.35
C GLN A 40 7.54 -28.23 0.01
N GLN A 41 6.22 -28.30 -0.04
CA GLN A 41 5.35 -27.13 -0.26
C GLN A 41 5.44 -26.15 0.91
N SER A 42 5.38 -26.63 2.15
CA SER A 42 5.59 -25.79 3.33
C SER A 42 6.98 -25.14 3.34
N PHE A 43 8.01 -25.88 2.90
CA PHE A 43 9.36 -25.34 2.74
C PHE A 43 9.45 -24.24 1.69
N VAL A 44 8.84 -24.43 0.51
CA VAL A 44 8.77 -23.40 -0.54
C VAL A 44 8.07 -22.15 -0.03
N SER A 45 6.92 -22.28 0.63
CA SER A 45 6.21 -21.14 1.20
C SER A 45 7.04 -20.40 2.26
N ALA A 46 7.79 -21.13 3.08
CA ALA A 46 8.71 -20.53 4.04
C ALA A 46 9.84 -19.75 3.34
N LEU A 47 10.48 -20.34 2.32
CA LEU A 47 11.54 -19.68 1.57
C LEU A 47 11.03 -18.45 0.80
N GLN A 48 9.82 -18.50 0.25
CA GLN A 48 9.20 -17.34 -0.40
C GLN A 48 8.98 -16.18 0.59
N GLY A 49 8.46 -16.48 1.78
CA GLY A 49 8.32 -15.49 2.85
C GLY A 49 9.66 -14.89 3.28
N LEU A 50 10.69 -15.73 3.43
CA LEU A 50 12.04 -15.27 3.71
C LEU A 50 12.58 -14.38 2.58
N ASN A 51 12.34 -14.75 1.32
CA ASN A 51 12.81 -13.99 0.15
C ASN A 51 12.22 -12.59 0.11
N THR A 52 10.92 -12.45 0.37
CA THR A 52 10.25 -11.15 0.46
C THR A 52 10.86 -10.28 1.56
N ARG A 53 11.16 -10.86 2.74
CA ARG A 53 11.78 -10.13 3.86
C ARG A 53 13.22 -9.71 3.53
N VAL A 54 14.01 -10.58 2.91
CA VAL A 54 15.37 -10.27 2.48
C VAL A 54 15.38 -9.20 1.37
N ALA A 55 14.43 -9.26 0.42
CA ALA A 55 14.27 -8.22 -0.60
C ALA A 55 13.90 -6.86 0.03
N SER A 56 12.98 -6.84 0.99
CA SER A 56 12.62 -5.62 1.71
C SER A 56 13.80 -5.03 2.49
N LEU A 57 14.62 -5.89 3.10
CA LEU A 57 15.89 -5.49 3.73
C LEU A 57 16.87 -4.91 2.70
N ALA A 58 17.00 -5.54 1.53
CA ALA A 58 17.87 -5.05 0.45
C ALA A 58 17.47 -3.64 0.00
N GLU A 59 16.17 -3.38 -0.17
CA GLU A 59 15.65 -2.06 -0.54
C GLU A 59 15.93 -1.00 0.54
N ALA A 60 15.63 -1.31 1.81
CA ALA A 60 15.89 -0.41 2.92
C ALA A 60 17.38 -0.08 3.08
N ALA A 61 18.24 -1.11 3.00
CA ALA A 61 19.68 -0.95 3.10
C ALA A 61 20.26 -0.18 1.89
N THR A 62 19.77 -0.44 0.67
CA THR A 62 20.16 0.30 -0.54
C THR A 62 19.78 1.78 -0.43
N LYS A 63 18.62 2.10 0.14
CA LYS A 63 18.22 3.48 0.40
C LYS A 63 19.19 4.14 1.39
N ALA A 64 19.45 3.51 2.53
CA ALA A 64 20.35 4.05 3.54
C ALA A 64 21.81 4.17 3.07
N ALA A 65 22.23 3.37 2.09
CA ALA A 65 23.56 3.44 1.48
C ALA A 65 23.74 4.63 0.51
N LYS A 66 22.66 5.31 0.11
CA LYS A 66 22.74 6.45 -0.83
C LYS A 66 23.07 7.75 -0.08
N PRO A 67 24.12 8.50 -0.47
CA PRO A 67 24.44 9.79 0.14
C PRO A 67 23.26 10.78 0.14
N ALA A 68 22.44 10.78 -0.91
CA ALA A 68 21.25 11.63 -1.00
C ALA A 68 20.20 11.34 0.08
N SER A 69 20.14 10.12 0.64
CA SER A 69 19.19 9.78 1.71
C SER A 69 19.59 10.38 3.07
N TRP A 70 20.80 10.91 3.17
CA TRP A 70 21.30 11.60 4.37
C TRP A 70 21.12 13.12 4.30
N GLN A 71 20.66 13.64 3.17
CA GLN A 71 20.31 15.05 2.96
C GLN A 71 18.84 15.30 3.32
N ALA A 72 18.40 14.76 4.46
CA ALA A 72 17.06 14.98 4.97
C ALA A 72 17.06 16.27 5.80
N TYR A 73 16.24 17.23 5.39
CA TYR A 73 16.03 18.49 6.10
C TYR A 73 14.55 18.68 6.37
N THR A 74 14.27 19.26 7.53
CA THR A 74 12.94 19.65 7.96
C THR A 74 12.93 21.15 8.22
N ALA A 75 11.80 21.79 7.94
CA ALA A 75 11.59 23.19 8.27
C ALA A 75 10.48 23.30 9.30
N THR A 76 10.66 24.21 10.25
CA THR A 76 9.66 24.53 11.27
C THR A 76 9.40 26.02 11.28
N ALA A 77 8.14 26.42 11.30
CA ALA A 77 7.73 27.80 11.58
C ALA A 77 7.56 27.98 13.09
N SER A 78 7.94 29.16 13.61
CA SER A 78 7.79 29.50 15.03
C SER A 78 6.33 29.76 15.46
N ASP A 79 5.42 29.96 14.51
CA ASP A 79 4.01 30.29 14.76
C ASP A 79 3.07 29.69 13.69
N THR A 80 1.82 29.45 14.05
CA THR A 80 0.79 28.85 13.18
C THR A 80 0.28 29.75 12.05
N SER A 81 0.59 31.06 12.11
CA SER A 81 0.37 32.01 11.03
C SER A 81 1.10 31.65 9.73
N ALA A 82 2.10 30.77 9.77
CA ALA A 82 2.68 30.16 8.59
C ALA A 82 2.91 28.65 8.76
N THR A 83 2.83 27.93 7.64
CA THR A 83 3.27 26.55 7.52
C THR A 83 4.36 26.47 6.46
N VAL A 84 5.22 25.45 6.55
CA VAL A 84 6.38 25.32 5.67
C VAL A 84 6.43 23.94 5.06
N THR A 85 6.89 23.88 3.81
CA THR A 85 7.10 22.64 3.08
C THR A 85 8.54 22.61 2.59
N THR A 86 9.25 21.53 2.89
CA THR A 86 10.64 21.31 2.48
C THR A 86 10.74 20.42 1.25
N HIS A 87 11.68 20.75 0.38
CA HIS A 87 12.03 19.98 -0.82
C HIS A 87 13.45 19.42 -0.71
N GLY A 88 13.82 18.50 -1.63
CA GLY A 88 15.07 17.74 -1.55
C GLY A 88 16.37 18.53 -1.69
N ASN A 89 16.31 19.83 -2.00
CA ASN A 89 17.45 20.75 -2.09
C ASN A 89 17.51 21.77 -0.94
N ALA A 90 16.70 21.57 0.12
CA ALA A 90 16.70 22.44 1.29
C ALA A 90 18.10 22.58 1.90
N GLN A 91 18.42 23.79 2.36
CA GLN A 91 19.68 24.12 3.02
C GLN A 91 19.42 24.57 4.45
N PRO A 92 20.29 24.23 5.42
CA PRO A 92 20.13 24.69 6.79
C PRO A 92 20.24 26.21 6.86
N GLY A 93 19.38 26.83 7.66
CA GLY A 93 19.31 28.28 7.79
C GLY A 93 18.04 28.72 8.48
N SER A 94 17.92 30.02 8.72
CA SER A 94 16.73 30.62 9.31
C SER A 94 16.34 31.90 8.59
N LEU A 95 15.06 32.12 8.40
CA LEU A 95 14.50 33.36 7.85
C LEU A 95 13.35 33.84 8.74
N SER A 96 13.38 35.12 9.10
CA SER A 96 12.30 35.75 9.86
C SER A 96 11.53 36.73 8.97
N PHE A 97 10.21 36.72 9.07
CA PHE A 97 9.33 37.59 8.30
C PHE A 97 8.05 37.92 9.06
N SER A 98 7.35 38.98 8.64
CA SER A 98 6.02 39.34 9.13
C SER A 98 4.99 39.12 8.04
N VAL A 99 3.81 38.63 8.40
CA VAL A 99 2.68 38.47 7.46
C VAL A 99 1.79 39.68 7.59
N ASP A 100 1.77 40.56 6.60
CA ASP A 100 0.96 41.79 6.63
C ASP A 100 -0.43 41.58 6.02
N ALA A 101 -0.55 40.69 5.03
CA ALA A 101 -1.81 40.33 4.41
C ALA A 101 -1.81 38.87 3.94
N VAL A 102 -2.99 38.24 3.94
CA VAL A 102 -3.21 36.93 3.33
C VAL A 102 -3.97 37.10 2.02
N ALA A 103 -3.64 36.25 1.04
CA ALA A 103 -4.35 36.21 -0.22
C ALA A 103 -5.77 35.68 0.00
N GLN A 104 -6.76 36.43 -0.49
CA GLN A 104 -8.17 36.07 -0.42
C GLN A 104 -8.77 36.04 -1.82
N SER A 105 -9.67 35.09 -2.08
CA SER A 105 -10.44 35.09 -3.32
C SER A 105 -11.63 36.05 -3.22
N GLN A 106 -11.97 36.70 -4.34
CA GLN A 106 -13.13 37.57 -4.39
C GLN A 106 -14.43 36.80 -4.10
N MET A 107 -15.33 37.42 -3.34
CA MET A 107 -16.70 36.98 -3.17
C MET A 107 -17.63 38.17 -3.42
N SER A 108 -18.57 38.00 -4.34
CA SER A 108 -19.59 38.98 -4.67
C SER A 108 -20.96 38.32 -4.78
N VAL A 109 -22.02 39.07 -4.57
CA VAL A 109 -23.39 38.57 -4.63
C VAL A 109 -24.25 39.41 -5.55
N SER A 110 -25.22 38.77 -6.20
CA SER A 110 -26.23 39.47 -7.00
C SER A 110 -27.11 40.38 -6.14
N ALA A 111 -27.91 41.23 -6.80
CA ALA A 111 -29.08 41.83 -6.17
C ALA A 111 -30.04 40.75 -5.63
N LYS A 112 -30.93 41.13 -4.71
CA LYS A 112 -32.02 40.24 -4.29
C LYS A 112 -33.02 40.13 -5.45
N VAL A 113 -33.35 38.90 -5.83
CA VAL A 113 -34.27 38.62 -6.93
C VAL A 113 -35.12 37.39 -6.60
N PRO A 114 -36.38 37.32 -7.06
CA PRO A 114 -37.13 36.07 -7.12
C PRO A 114 -36.52 35.10 -8.15
N ASP A 115 -36.85 33.82 -8.07
CA ASP A 115 -36.42 32.80 -9.05
C ASP A 115 -37.40 32.72 -10.24
N ASP A 116 -37.57 33.85 -10.94
CA ASP A 116 -38.54 34.03 -12.04
C ASP A 116 -37.88 34.37 -13.39
N GLY A 117 -36.54 34.35 -13.45
CA GLY A 117 -35.78 34.75 -14.64
C GLY A 117 -35.44 36.24 -14.71
N SER A 118 -35.87 37.06 -13.75
CA SER A 118 -35.61 38.51 -13.75
C SER A 118 -34.14 38.91 -13.66
N LEU A 119 -33.24 38.01 -13.21
CA LEU A 119 -31.81 38.28 -13.13
C LEU A 119 -31.15 38.37 -14.52
N LEU A 120 -31.61 37.58 -15.49
CA LEU A 120 -31.11 37.54 -16.87
C LEU A 120 -32.29 37.56 -17.84
N THR A 121 -32.62 38.73 -18.38
CA THR A 121 -33.83 38.96 -19.17
C THR A 121 -33.70 38.62 -20.66
N GLY A 122 -32.57 38.05 -21.10
CA GLY A 122 -32.32 37.66 -22.50
C GLY A 122 -32.85 36.27 -22.82
N GLU A 123 -33.24 36.04 -24.09
CA GLU A 123 -33.65 34.72 -24.60
C GLU A 123 -32.83 34.37 -25.86
N PRO A 124 -31.87 33.42 -25.80
CA PRO A 124 -31.48 32.65 -24.61
C PRO A 124 -30.77 33.52 -23.56
N PRO A 125 -30.82 33.15 -22.26
CA PRO A 125 -30.12 33.87 -21.22
C PRO A 125 -28.61 33.70 -21.41
N ALA A 126 -27.87 34.81 -21.28
CA ALA A 126 -26.42 34.81 -21.36
C ALA A 126 -25.84 35.65 -20.21
N LEU A 127 -24.76 35.16 -19.64
CA LEU A 127 -23.93 35.91 -18.70
C LEU A 127 -22.48 35.79 -19.14
N THR A 128 -21.68 36.78 -18.79
CA THR A 128 -20.25 36.79 -19.10
C THR A 128 -19.46 37.08 -17.84
N VAL A 129 -18.46 36.24 -17.57
CA VAL A 129 -17.47 36.49 -16.52
C VAL A 129 -16.29 37.20 -17.15
N ARG A 130 -15.95 38.37 -16.62
CA ARG A 130 -14.70 39.07 -16.95
C ARG A 130 -13.65 38.74 -15.89
N THR A 131 -12.57 38.10 -16.29
CA THR A 131 -11.43 37.76 -15.42
C THR A 131 -10.51 38.98 -15.22
N ALA A 132 -9.60 38.93 -14.24
CA ALA A 132 -8.72 40.05 -13.90
C ALA A 132 -7.75 40.45 -15.04
N ASP A 133 -7.39 39.50 -15.90
CA ASP A 133 -6.60 39.73 -17.11
C ASP A 133 -7.39 40.42 -18.25
N GLY A 134 -8.69 40.64 -18.03
CA GLY A 134 -9.58 41.35 -18.95
C GLY A 134 -10.28 40.45 -19.96
N GLN A 135 -10.10 39.12 -19.92
CA GLN A 135 -10.81 38.21 -20.82
C GLN A 135 -12.30 38.12 -20.47
N PHE A 136 -13.14 37.96 -21.49
CA PHE A 136 -14.58 37.81 -21.37
C PHE A 136 -14.98 36.37 -21.72
N VAL A 137 -15.47 35.62 -20.74
CA VAL A 137 -15.94 34.24 -20.91
C VAL A 137 -17.46 34.21 -20.85
N THR A 138 -18.12 33.94 -21.98
CA THR A 138 -19.57 33.77 -22.03
C THR A 138 -19.97 32.42 -21.45
N VAL A 139 -20.99 32.42 -20.61
CA VAL A 139 -21.69 31.24 -20.08
C VAL A 139 -23.15 31.34 -20.49
N SER A 140 -23.70 30.24 -21.00
CA SER A 140 -25.07 30.18 -21.50
C SER A 140 -25.91 29.21 -20.67
N PRO A 141 -26.63 29.69 -19.65
CA PRO A 141 -27.59 28.88 -18.91
C PRO A 141 -28.71 28.31 -19.79
N THR A 142 -29.25 27.16 -19.41
CA THR A 142 -30.40 26.55 -20.11
C THR A 142 -31.68 27.36 -19.95
N THR A 143 -31.87 27.97 -18.77
CA THR A 143 -33.03 28.80 -18.43
C THR A 143 -32.58 29.98 -17.57
N GLY A 144 -33.46 30.98 -17.40
CA GLY A 144 -33.23 32.10 -16.47
C GLY A 144 -33.32 31.73 -14.99
N SER A 145 -33.60 30.47 -14.63
CA SER A 145 -33.66 30.05 -13.24
C SER A 145 -32.29 30.17 -12.57
N LEU A 146 -32.27 30.62 -11.31
CA LEU A 146 -31.03 30.84 -10.55
C LEU A 146 -30.22 29.55 -10.39
N ASN A 147 -30.90 28.40 -10.31
CA ASN A 147 -30.24 27.10 -10.23
C ASN A 147 -29.54 26.72 -11.54
N ASP A 148 -30.16 26.97 -12.69
CA ASP A 148 -29.53 26.68 -13.98
C ASP A 148 -28.40 27.67 -14.28
N ILE A 149 -28.52 28.93 -13.87
CA ILE A 149 -27.43 29.90 -13.90
C ILE A 149 -26.25 29.40 -13.05
N ALA A 150 -26.51 28.98 -11.80
CA ALA A 150 -25.46 28.48 -10.92
C ALA A 150 -24.77 27.23 -11.49
N LYS A 151 -25.55 26.29 -12.05
CA LYS A 151 -25.02 25.09 -12.71
C LYS A 151 -24.19 25.44 -13.93
N ALA A 152 -24.64 26.37 -14.76
CA ALA A 152 -23.91 26.76 -15.97
C ALA A 152 -22.53 27.32 -15.61
N ILE A 153 -22.44 28.21 -14.61
CA ILE A 153 -21.16 28.73 -14.12
C ILE A 153 -20.29 27.61 -13.55
N ASN A 154 -20.86 26.75 -12.69
CA ASN A 154 -20.11 25.65 -12.08
C ASN A 154 -19.64 24.59 -13.10
N ASN A 155 -20.28 24.51 -14.27
CA ASN A 155 -19.88 23.63 -15.38
C ASN A 155 -18.92 24.31 -16.37
N SER A 156 -18.58 25.58 -16.16
CA SER A 156 -17.67 26.39 -16.97
C SER A 156 -16.41 26.75 -16.15
N PRO A 157 -15.50 25.77 -15.93
CA PRO A 157 -14.30 25.98 -15.11
C PRO A 157 -13.36 27.07 -15.65
N GLU A 158 -13.40 27.34 -16.95
CA GLU A 158 -12.65 28.40 -17.63
C GLU A 158 -12.98 29.81 -17.11
N THR A 159 -14.15 30.00 -16.47
CA THR A 159 -14.51 31.27 -15.83
C THR A 159 -13.71 31.56 -14.57
N GLY A 160 -13.14 30.53 -13.93
CA GLY A 160 -12.49 30.64 -12.63
C GLY A 160 -13.44 31.00 -11.48
N VAL A 161 -14.76 30.98 -11.68
CA VAL A 161 -15.77 31.40 -10.70
C VAL A 161 -16.72 30.24 -10.38
N ARG A 162 -17.14 30.14 -9.12
CA ARG A 162 -18.21 29.23 -8.66
C ARG A 162 -19.42 30.02 -8.24
N ALA A 163 -20.60 29.46 -8.47
CA ALA A 163 -21.88 30.09 -8.14
C ALA A 163 -22.71 29.22 -7.19
N THR A 164 -23.44 29.84 -6.27
CA THR A 164 -24.36 29.16 -5.35
C THR A 164 -25.58 30.04 -5.09
N VAL A 165 -26.77 29.44 -5.14
CA VAL A 165 -28.03 30.12 -4.84
C VAL A 165 -28.24 30.15 -3.33
N VAL A 166 -28.46 31.33 -2.77
CA VAL A 166 -28.68 31.54 -1.33
C VAL A 166 -30.04 32.20 -1.14
N ARG A 167 -30.95 31.55 -0.41
CA ARG A 167 -32.24 32.14 -0.03
C ARG A 167 -32.02 33.18 1.07
N VAL A 168 -32.59 34.38 0.91
CA VAL A 168 -32.38 35.50 1.84
C VAL A 168 -33.67 36.03 2.46
N SER A 169 -34.85 35.64 1.96
CA SER A 169 -36.15 36.04 2.51
C SER A 169 -37.28 35.04 2.19
N GLY A 170 -38.51 35.39 2.60
CA GLY A 170 -39.73 34.65 2.26
C GLY A 170 -40.05 33.45 3.16
N THR A 171 -39.69 33.49 4.45
CA THR A 171 -40.08 32.44 5.43
C THR A 171 -41.48 32.64 6.02
N GLU A 172 -42.12 33.78 5.74
CA GLU A 172 -43.45 34.13 6.22
C GLU A 172 -44.54 33.66 5.26
N ALA A 173 -45.72 33.34 5.80
CA ALA A 173 -46.85 32.87 4.99
C ALA A 173 -47.32 33.98 4.03
N GLY A 174 -47.22 33.72 2.72
CA GLY A 174 -47.64 34.64 1.66
C GLY A 174 -46.54 35.57 1.13
N ALA A 175 -45.29 35.45 1.60
CA ALA A 175 -44.16 36.18 1.03
C ALA A 175 -43.47 35.34 -0.06
N GLU A 176 -43.25 35.94 -1.23
CA GLU A 176 -42.44 35.32 -2.28
C GLU A 176 -40.98 35.20 -1.84
N PRO A 177 -40.33 34.03 -2.03
CA PRO A 177 -38.94 33.84 -1.63
C PRO A 177 -37.99 34.62 -2.55
N GLU A 178 -37.13 35.46 -1.95
CA GLU A 178 -36.02 36.07 -2.68
C GLU A 178 -34.71 35.35 -2.41
N PHE A 179 -33.85 35.39 -3.41
CA PHE A 179 -32.56 34.73 -3.43
C PHE A 179 -31.46 35.72 -3.84
N ARG A 180 -30.22 35.37 -3.54
CA ARG A 180 -29.01 35.95 -4.12
C ARG A 180 -28.19 34.84 -4.75
N LEU A 181 -27.59 35.13 -5.89
CA LEU A 181 -26.54 34.30 -6.44
C LEU A 181 -25.21 34.76 -5.86
N GLN A 182 -24.54 33.90 -5.11
CA GLN A 182 -23.21 34.14 -4.59
C GLN A 182 -22.18 33.62 -5.57
N PHE A 183 -21.28 34.51 -6.01
CA PHE A 183 -20.14 34.20 -6.85
C PHE A 183 -18.87 34.18 -6.00
N THR A 184 -18.05 33.15 -6.17
CA THR A 184 -16.78 32.98 -5.44
C THR A 184 -15.67 32.64 -6.42
N GLY A 185 -14.59 33.41 -6.38
CA GLY A 185 -13.39 33.14 -7.19
C GLY A 185 -12.70 31.86 -6.74
N SER A 186 -12.24 31.07 -7.69
CA SER A 186 -11.52 29.81 -7.46
C SER A 186 -10.05 30.03 -7.11
N SER A 187 -9.50 31.20 -7.43
CA SER A 187 -8.13 31.62 -7.13
C SER A 187 -8.15 32.78 -6.14
N THR A 188 -7.15 32.82 -5.26
CA THR A 188 -6.87 33.99 -4.40
C THR A 188 -6.09 35.05 -5.17
N GLY A 189 -5.85 36.20 -4.54
CA GLY A 189 -5.04 37.26 -5.13
C GLY A 189 -5.84 38.18 -6.03
N THR A 190 -5.32 39.37 -6.27
CA THR A 190 -5.89 40.37 -7.17
C THR A 190 -6.02 39.85 -8.60
N THR A 191 -5.16 38.91 -9.01
CA THR A 191 -5.28 38.17 -10.28
C THR A 191 -6.50 37.26 -10.36
N GLY A 192 -7.07 36.87 -9.21
CA GLY A 192 -8.32 36.12 -9.10
C GLY A 192 -9.57 37.01 -9.02
N ALA A 193 -9.42 38.32 -9.19
CA ALA A 193 -10.57 39.23 -9.28
C ALA A 193 -11.42 38.92 -10.52
N PHE A 194 -12.72 39.17 -10.42
CA PHE A 194 -13.64 38.97 -11.53
C PHE A 194 -14.79 39.97 -11.48
N GLY A 195 -15.50 40.11 -12.60
CA GLY A 195 -16.82 40.75 -12.66
C GLY A 195 -17.78 39.85 -13.40
N VAL A 196 -19.05 39.83 -12.98
CA VAL A 196 -20.08 39.06 -13.67
C VAL A 196 -21.07 40.03 -14.28
N TYR A 197 -21.35 39.84 -15.57
CA TYR A 197 -22.15 40.73 -16.37
C TYR A 197 -23.26 39.95 -17.08
N ALA A 198 -24.42 40.57 -17.26
CA ALA A 198 -25.48 40.04 -18.12
C ALA A 198 -25.14 40.32 -19.59
N GLY A 199 -25.41 39.36 -20.48
CA GLY A 199 -25.11 39.44 -21.91
C GLY A 199 -23.95 38.55 -22.35
N THR A 200 -23.71 38.51 -23.66
CA THR A 200 -22.60 37.76 -24.29
C THR A 200 -21.32 38.58 -24.34
N SER A 201 -20.17 37.92 -24.54
CA SER A 201 -18.87 38.60 -24.70
C SER A 201 -18.92 39.65 -25.80
N ASP A 202 -19.52 39.34 -26.95
CA ASP A 202 -19.64 40.27 -28.09
C ASP A 202 -20.43 41.55 -27.77
N GLN A 203 -21.37 41.49 -26.82
CA GLN A 203 -22.16 42.66 -26.39
C GLN A 203 -21.40 43.55 -25.41
N LEU A 204 -20.46 42.97 -24.67
CA LEU A 204 -19.79 43.59 -23.54
C LEU A 204 -18.38 44.06 -23.88
N GLU A 205 -17.72 43.36 -24.80
CA GLU A 205 -16.37 43.69 -25.27
C GLU A 205 -16.39 45.02 -26.03
N GLY A 206 -15.45 45.91 -25.68
CA GLY A 206 -15.36 47.25 -26.26
C GLY A 206 -16.32 48.29 -25.68
N LEU A 207 -17.21 47.91 -24.75
CA LEU A 207 -17.96 48.89 -23.97
C LEU A 207 -17.02 49.71 -23.09
N ASP A 208 -17.32 51.00 -22.95
CA ASP A 208 -16.63 51.83 -21.96
C ASP A 208 -16.95 51.34 -20.52
N PRO A 209 -16.12 51.68 -19.52
CA PRO A 209 -16.33 51.20 -18.15
C PRO A 209 -17.69 51.58 -17.54
N ALA A 210 -18.30 52.69 -17.93
CA ALA A 210 -19.58 53.14 -17.40
C ALA A 210 -20.74 52.34 -18.02
N ALA A 211 -20.70 52.09 -19.33
CA ALA A 211 -21.65 51.24 -20.04
C ALA A 211 -21.52 49.77 -19.64
N LEU A 212 -20.30 49.28 -19.40
CA LEU A 212 -20.07 47.93 -18.90
C LEU A 212 -20.64 47.75 -17.47
N ALA A 213 -20.52 48.77 -16.62
CA ALA A 213 -21.03 48.72 -15.24
C ALA A 213 -22.56 48.56 -15.16
N THR A 214 -23.33 49.03 -16.15
CA THR A 214 -24.80 48.85 -16.16
C THR A 214 -25.23 47.40 -16.39
N HIS A 215 -24.35 46.57 -16.95
CA HIS A 215 -24.58 45.15 -17.17
C HIS A 215 -24.12 44.29 -15.99
N ARG A 216 -23.47 44.87 -14.98
CA ARG A 216 -22.88 44.12 -13.88
C ARG A 216 -23.96 43.55 -12.96
N ILE A 217 -23.95 42.23 -12.78
CA ILE A 217 -24.90 41.53 -11.91
C ILE A 217 -24.35 41.27 -10.51
N ASP A 218 -23.03 41.26 -10.32
CA ASP A 218 -22.36 40.99 -9.03
C ASP A 218 -21.96 42.26 -8.25
N GLY A 219 -22.75 43.33 -8.36
CA GLY A 219 -22.39 44.65 -7.82
C GLY A 219 -22.21 44.75 -6.30
N ASN A 220 -22.61 43.74 -5.52
CA ASN A 220 -22.43 43.72 -4.06
C ASN A 220 -21.21 42.87 -3.69
N GLN A 221 -20.06 43.50 -3.45
CA GLN A 221 -18.85 42.81 -3.04
C GLN A 221 -18.87 42.50 -1.54
N VAL A 222 -18.72 41.22 -1.19
CA VAL A 222 -18.66 40.73 0.20
C VAL A 222 -17.21 40.63 0.68
N ARG A 223 -16.31 40.19 -0.21
CA ARG A 223 -14.87 40.09 0.04
C ARG A 223 -14.10 40.47 -1.21
N ALA A 224 -13.12 41.36 -1.08
CA ALA A 224 -12.23 41.69 -2.17
C ALA A 224 -11.18 40.60 -2.40
N ALA A 225 -10.77 40.45 -3.65
CA ALA A 225 -9.55 39.71 -3.96
C ALA A 225 -8.35 40.52 -3.45
N THR A 226 -7.57 39.93 -2.55
CA THR A 226 -6.36 40.53 -1.99
C THR A 226 -5.18 39.59 -2.22
N ASP A 227 -3.99 40.15 -2.42
CA ASP A 227 -2.74 39.40 -2.48
C ASP A 227 -2.20 39.13 -1.08
N ALA A 228 -1.41 38.06 -0.95
CA ALA A 228 -0.62 37.81 0.24
C ALA A 228 0.60 38.74 0.22
N VAL A 229 0.91 39.32 1.38
CA VAL A 229 2.04 40.22 1.54
C VAL A 229 2.84 39.79 2.77
N VAL A 230 4.12 39.54 2.54
CA VAL A 230 5.10 39.23 3.57
C VAL A 230 6.20 40.28 3.56
N THR A 231 6.52 40.84 4.71
CA THR A 231 7.65 41.77 4.86
C THR A 231 8.84 41.06 5.48
N LEU A 232 9.97 41.12 4.77
CA LEU A 232 11.26 40.63 5.20
C LEU A 232 12.03 41.74 5.92
N TRP A 233 12.76 41.37 6.99
CA TRP A 233 13.60 42.30 7.78
C TRP A 233 12.89 43.60 8.21
N LYS A 234 11.61 43.50 8.54
CA LYS A 234 10.75 44.62 8.95
C LYS A 234 11.42 45.48 10.03
N GLY A 235 11.46 46.79 9.82
CA GLY A 235 12.08 47.74 10.75
C GLY A 235 13.60 47.87 10.68
N VAL A 236 14.25 47.22 9.72
CA VAL A 236 15.68 47.42 9.43
C VAL A 236 15.84 48.42 8.29
N ASP A 237 16.39 49.60 8.60
CA ASP A 237 16.52 50.69 7.65
C ASP A 237 17.33 50.28 6.40
N GLY A 238 16.77 50.54 5.22
CA GLY A 238 17.34 50.19 3.93
C GLY A 238 17.33 48.70 3.54
N LEU A 239 16.77 47.80 4.36
CA LEU A 239 16.69 46.35 4.08
C LEU A 239 15.27 45.78 4.13
N GLU A 240 14.27 46.58 4.50
CA GLU A 240 12.87 46.16 4.48
C GLU A 240 12.38 45.91 3.05
N GLU A 241 11.93 44.69 2.78
CA GLU A 241 11.46 44.27 1.46
C GLU A 241 10.09 43.60 1.59
N GLN A 242 9.13 44.04 0.76
CA GLN A 242 7.81 43.45 0.69
C GLN A 242 7.73 42.46 -0.46
N PHE A 243 7.35 41.24 -0.15
CA PHE A 243 7.09 40.22 -1.15
C PHE A 243 5.58 39.98 -1.28
N VAL A 244 5.06 40.23 -2.48
CA VAL A 244 3.65 40.12 -2.82
C VAL A 244 3.41 38.89 -3.71
N GLN A 245 2.40 38.10 -3.39
CA GLN A 245 1.97 36.93 -4.17
C GLN A 245 0.45 36.85 -4.28
N SER A 246 -0.05 36.38 -5.42
CA SER A 246 -1.48 36.12 -5.59
C SER A 246 -1.97 34.87 -4.85
N SER A 247 -1.04 34.00 -4.45
CA SER A 247 -1.29 32.83 -3.60
C SER A 247 -0.81 33.07 -2.18
N ASN A 248 -1.39 32.35 -1.22
CA ASN A 248 -0.85 32.27 0.15
C ASN A 248 0.46 31.48 0.23
N THR A 249 0.87 30.80 -0.85
CA THR A 249 2.12 30.05 -0.90
C THR A 249 3.21 30.84 -1.61
N PHE A 250 4.24 31.20 -0.85
CA PHE A 250 5.49 31.78 -1.32
C PHE A 250 6.46 30.64 -1.65
N THR A 251 6.64 30.38 -2.94
CA THR A 251 7.51 29.30 -3.41
C THR A 251 8.97 29.70 -3.37
N ASN A 252 9.84 28.78 -2.96
CA ASN A 252 11.28 28.98 -2.83
C ASN A 252 11.68 30.27 -2.08
N LEU A 253 10.93 30.63 -1.02
CA LEU A 253 11.26 31.79 -0.19
C LEU A 253 12.64 31.60 0.48
N MET A 254 12.98 30.35 0.80
CA MET A 254 14.35 29.92 1.04
C MET A 254 14.68 28.81 0.02
N THR A 255 15.97 28.54 -0.20
CA THR A 255 16.38 27.43 -1.08
C THR A 255 15.75 26.12 -0.61
N GLY A 256 14.86 25.57 -1.44
CA GLY A 256 14.17 24.30 -1.16
C GLY A 256 13.08 24.39 -0.09
N VAL A 257 12.58 25.58 0.26
CA VAL A 257 11.48 25.75 1.22
C VAL A 257 10.41 26.67 0.66
N ASP A 258 9.18 26.16 0.65
CA ASP A 258 7.98 26.93 0.38
C ASP A 258 7.31 27.30 1.70
N VAL A 259 6.80 28.53 1.79
CA VAL A 259 6.11 29.05 2.97
C VAL A 259 4.68 29.37 2.59
N THR A 260 3.72 28.78 3.31
CA THR A 260 2.29 29.09 3.16
C THR A 260 1.82 29.92 4.34
N VAL A 261 1.33 31.13 4.09
CA VAL A 261 0.78 32.01 5.13
C VAL A 261 -0.70 31.72 5.35
N ASN A 262 -1.10 31.66 6.62
CA ASN A 262 -2.45 31.30 7.05
C ASN A 262 -3.15 32.44 7.78
N ALA A 263 -2.40 33.32 8.44
CA ALA A 263 -2.93 34.44 9.20
C ALA A 263 -1.97 35.63 9.19
N VAL A 264 -2.53 36.84 9.33
CA VAL A 264 -1.78 38.08 9.49
C VAL A 264 -1.18 38.12 10.89
N THR A 265 0.08 38.54 11.00
CA THR A 265 0.77 38.78 12.27
C THR A 265 0.45 40.18 12.78
N ALA A 266 0.15 40.35 14.07
CA ALA A 266 -0.09 41.69 14.59
C ALA A 266 1.22 42.51 14.58
N PRO A 267 1.16 43.84 14.44
CA PRO A 267 2.37 44.69 14.47
C PRO A 267 3.19 44.58 15.76
N SER A 268 2.59 44.12 16.85
CA SER A 268 3.22 43.88 18.15
C SER A 268 3.80 42.47 18.31
N ASP A 269 3.49 41.54 17.42
CA ASP A 269 3.92 40.15 17.52
C ASP A 269 5.37 40.00 17.03
N PRO A 270 6.14 39.06 17.60
CA PRO A 270 7.46 38.73 17.07
C PRO A 270 7.34 38.21 15.63
N PRO A 271 8.31 38.50 14.74
CA PRO A 271 8.33 37.95 13.39
C PRO A 271 8.30 36.41 13.40
N VAL A 272 7.58 35.84 12.43
CA VAL A 272 7.56 34.39 12.21
C VAL A 272 8.92 33.98 11.72
N THR A 273 9.56 33.04 12.42
CA THR A 273 10.86 32.52 12.06
C THR A 273 10.73 31.10 11.53
N VAL A 274 11.14 30.91 10.28
CA VAL A 274 11.29 29.61 9.66
C VAL A 274 12.71 29.14 9.87
N THR A 275 12.87 27.98 10.50
CA THR A 275 14.16 27.34 10.73
C THR A 275 14.24 26.05 9.94
N VAL A 276 15.28 25.90 9.14
CA VAL A 276 15.61 24.68 8.41
C VAL A 276 16.77 24.00 9.13
N ALA A 277 16.53 22.77 9.56
CA ALA A 277 17.53 21.94 10.24
C ALA A 277 17.56 20.55 9.64
N ARG A 278 18.63 19.81 9.91
CA ARG A 278 18.73 18.39 9.55
C ARG A 278 17.60 17.63 10.24
N ASP A 279 16.93 16.75 9.51
CA ASP A 279 15.85 15.93 10.03
C ASP A 279 16.43 14.68 10.74
N ASP A 280 16.89 14.88 11.98
CA ASP A 280 17.47 13.82 12.80
C ASP A 280 16.49 12.69 13.09
N GLU A 281 15.19 12.98 13.12
CA GLU A 281 14.15 11.97 13.33
C GLU A 281 13.99 11.08 12.10
N ALA A 282 13.93 11.66 10.89
CA ALA A 282 13.90 10.90 9.64
C ALA A 282 15.15 10.05 9.46
N LEU A 283 16.33 10.57 9.77
CA LEU A 283 17.59 9.81 9.71
C LEU A 283 17.59 8.67 10.73
N THR A 284 17.18 8.93 11.97
CA THR A 284 17.04 7.90 13.01
C THR A 284 16.06 6.80 12.59
N SER A 285 14.93 7.18 12.00
CA SER A 285 13.91 6.26 11.48
C SER A 285 14.45 5.40 10.33
N MET A 286 15.21 5.99 9.41
CA MET A 286 15.85 5.27 8.32
C MET A 286 16.80 4.19 8.83
N VAL A 287 17.71 4.53 9.76
CA VAL A 287 18.67 3.57 10.32
C VAL A 287 17.95 2.49 11.16
N SER A 288 17.00 2.90 11.99
CA SER A 288 16.15 1.97 12.75
C SER A 288 15.39 1.00 11.82
N GLY A 289 14.95 1.46 10.66
CA GLY A 289 14.24 0.66 9.66
C GLY A 289 15.13 -0.44 9.07
N VAL A 290 16.39 -0.13 8.75
CA VAL A 290 17.36 -1.12 8.25
C VAL A 290 17.67 -2.15 9.34
N VAL A 291 17.98 -1.72 10.56
CA VAL A 291 18.28 -2.62 11.68
C VAL A 291 17.07 -3.49 12.03
N GLY A 292 15.87 -2.90 12.05
CA GLY A 292 14.62 -3.62 12.29
C GLY A 292 14.33 -4.67 11.22
N ALA A 293 14.48 -4.33 9.94
CA ALA A 293 14.30 -5.27 8.84
C ALA A 293 15.29 -6.44 8.91
N LEU A 294 16.54 -6.17 9.28
CA LEU A 294 17.55 -7.21 9.51
C LEU A 294 17.16 -8.11 10.69
N GLY A 295 16.76 -7.53 11.81
CA GLY A 295 16.29 -8.27 12.98
C GLY A 295 15.10 -9.19 12.66
N VAL A 296 14.17 -8.72 11.82
CA VAL A 296 13.02 -9.52 11.35
C VAL A 296 13.47 -10.72 10.51
N VAL A 297 14.43 -10.54 9.58
CA VAL A 297 14.99 -11.65 8.79
C VAL A 297 15.66 -12.69 9.69
N LEU A 298 16.54 -12.24 10.59
CA LEU A 298 17.27 -13.13 11.48
C LEU A 298 16.32 -13.89 12.44
N SER A 299 15.28 -13.21 12.94
CA SER A 299 14.27 -13.82 13.81
C SER A 299 13.39 -14.84 13.07
N ASP A 300 13.01 -14.57 11.82
CA ASP A 300 12.26 -15.53 10.99
C ASP A 300 13.11 -16.78 10.72
N ILE A 301 14.40 -16.62 10.42
CA ILE A 301 15.33 -17.74 10.26
C ILE A 301 15.45 -18.54 11.57
N ALA A 302 15.70 -17.86 12.69
CA ALA A 302 15.89 -18.51 13.99
C ALA A 302 14.64 -19.30 14.42
N SER A 303 13.46 -18.67 14.35
CA SER A 303 12.20 -19.31 14.73
C SER A 303 11.86 -20.53 13.86
N ARG A 304 12.13 -20.45 12.55
CA ARG A 304 11.88 -21.56 11.61
C ARG A 304 12.98 -22.61 11.58
N SER A 305 14.12 -22.37 12.22
CA SER A 305 15.22 -23.34 12.38
C SER A 305 15.22 -24.01 13.76
N ALA A 306 14.39 -23.53 14.69
CA ALA A 306 14.31 -24.06 16.05
C ALA A 306 13.77 -25.50 16.06
N THR A 307 14.25 -26.30 17.01
CA THR A 307 13.76 -27.67 17.23
C THR A 307 12.74 -27.71 18.36
N THR A 308 11.63 -28.42 18.15
CA THR A 308 10.64 -28.70 19.19
C THR A 308 10.80 -30.13 19.69
N THR A 309 10.72 -30.33 21.00
CA THR A 309 10.75 -31.67 21.60
C THR A 309 9.33 -32.02 22.07
N THR A 310 8.78 -33.12 21.58
CA THR A 310 7.46 -33.63 21.97
C THR A 310 7.60 -35.02 22.58
N SER A 311 6.66 -35.41 23.45
CA SER A 311 6.64 -36.78 23.99
C SER A 311 5.82 -37.68 23.06
N ASN A 312 6.39 -38.81 22.68
CA ASN A 312 5.67 -39.84 21.91
C ASN A 312 4.71 -40.63 22.81
N ALA A 313 3.85 -41.44 22.20
CA ALA A 313 2.84 -42.25 22.89
C ALA A 313 3.42 -43.27 23.90
N ASN A 314 4.73 -43.54 23.83
CA ASN A 314 5.45 -44.48 24.68
C ASN A 314 6.33 -43.77 25.74
N GLY A 315 6.19 -42.45 25.92
CA GLY A 315 6.95 -41.65 26.90
C GLY A 315 8.38 -41.28 26.49
N GLY A 316 8.80 -41.57 25.25
CA GLY A 316 10.08 -41.16 24.70
C GLY A 316 10.04 -39.76 24.06
N SER A 317 11.16 -39.04 24.07
CA SER A 317 11.26 -37.72 23.43
C SER A 317 11.47 -37.83 21.92
N THR A 318 10.64 -37.12 21.14
CA THR A 318 10.79 -36.93 19.70
C THR A 318 11.15 -35.48 19.41
N VAL A 319 12.32 -35.25 18.81
CA VAL A 319 12.76 -33.92 18.37
C VAL A 319 12.33 -33.69 16.92
N THR A 320 11.59 -32.62 16.67
CA THR A 320 11.18 -32.18 15.33
C THR A 320 11.86 -30.85 15.02
N GLY A 321 12.59 -30.79 13.91
CA GLY A 321 13.17 -29.53 13.43
C GLY A 321 12.11 -28.65 12.78
N GLY A 322 12.22 -27.33 12.95
CA GLY A 322 11.49 -26.37 12.14
C GLY A 322 11.83 -26.48 10.65
N VAL A 323 11.03 -25.84 9.81
CA VAL A 323 11.08 -25.95 8.35
C VAL A 323 12.45 -25.61 7.73
N PHE A 324 13.27 -24.76 8.36
CA PHE A 324 14.61 -24.41 7.87
C PHE A 324 15.75 -25.26 8.47
N THR A 325 15.42 -26.21 9.36
CA THR A 325 16.42 -27.04 10.02
C THR A 325 17.25 -27.80 8.98
N GLY A 326 18.58 -27.65 9.06
CA GLY A 326 19.52 -28.33 8.18
C GLY A 326 19.77 -27.66 6.83
N ASP A 327 19.00 -26.64 6.43
CA ASP A 327 19.21 -25.95 5.15
C ASP A 327 20.51 -25.12 5.19
N SER A 328 21.39 -25.36 4.22
CA SER A 328 22.69 -24.67 4.14
C SER A 328 22.56 -23.26 3.58
N THR A 329 21.62 -23.02 2.67
CA THR A 329 21.37 -21.69 2.08
C THR A 329 20.86 -20.73 3.15
N VAL A 330 19.89 -21.15 3.96
CA VAL A 330 19.34 -20.35 5.06
C VAL A 330 20.41 -20.02 6.09
N ARG A 331 21.23 -21.00 6.50
CA ARG A 331 22.37 -20.76 7.40
C ARG A 331 23.40 -19.81 6.80
N ASN A 332 23.65 -19.91 5.49
CA ASN A 332 24.58 -19.00 4.80
C ASN A 332 24.05 -17.56 4.84
N ILE A 333 22.76 -17.35 4.55
CA ILE A 333 22.10 -16.03 4.65
C ILE A 333 22.29 -15.44 6.05
N GLN A 334 21.93 -16.20 7.09
CA GLN A 334 22.07 -15.78 8.49
C GLN A 334 23.52 -15.34 8.80
N SER A 335 24.50 -16.18 8.45
CA SER A 335 25.91 -15.90 8.73
C SER A 335 26.45 -14.68 7.99
N ARG A 336 26.08 -14.50 6.70
CA ARG A 336 26.56 -13.38 5.89
C ARG A 336 25.92 -12.06 6.29
N LEU A 337 24.62 -12.04 6.59
CA LEU A 337 23.93 -10.84 7.06
C LEU A 337 24.41 -10.41 8.45
N ALA A 338 24.57 -11.37 9.38
CA ALA A 338 25.13 -11.08 10.69
C ALA A 338 26.58 -10.56 10.60
N SER A 339 27.39 -11.13 9.69
CA SER A 339 28.76 -10.65 9.45
C SER A 339 28.78 -9.24 8.84
N ALA A 340 27.92 -8.96 7.86
CA ALA A 340 27.85 -7.66 7.19
C ALA A 340 27.58 -6.50 8.16
N MET A 341 26.72 -6.72 9.15
CA MET A 341 26.36 -5.71 10.16
C MET A 341 27.33 -5.68 11.35
N SER A 342 28.05 -6.77 11.63
CA SER A 342 28.96 -6.86 12.79
C SER A 342 30.40 -6.45 12.50
N MET A 343 30.82 -6.45 11.24
CA MET A 343 32.17 -6.08 10.85
C MET A 343 32.46 -4.60 11.18
N PRO A 344 33.61 -4.30 11.81
CA PRO A 344 34.04 -2.93 12.02
C PRO A 344 34.09 -2.11 10.74
N VAL A 345 33.90 -0.80 10.88
CA VAL A 345 34.09 0.19 9.82
C VAL A 345 35.17 1.16 10.29
N GLY A 346 36.24 1.29 9.52
CA GLY A 346 37.38 2.13 9.93
C GLY A 346 38.06 1.70 11.24
N GLY A 347 37.91 0.44 11.67
CA GLY A 347 38.41 -0.06 12.96
C GLY A 347 37.47 0.17 14.14
N GLU A 348 36.32 0.81 13.92
CA GLU A 348 35.32 1.05 14.95
C GLU A 348 34.17 0.05 14.93
N SER A 349 33.67 -0.27 16.12
CA SER A 349 32.52 -1.15 16.30
C SER A 349 31.21 -0.46 15.92
N PRO A 350 30.25 -1.16 15.27
CA PRO A 350 28.86 -0.73 15.07
C PRO A 350 28.18 -0.09 16.29
N SER A 351 28.56 -0.51 17.49
CA SER A 351 28.05 0.04 18.75
C SER A 351 28.37 1.52 18.93
N ALA A 352 29.42 2.05 18.29
CA ALA A 352 29.78 3.48 18.31
C ALA A 352 28.73 4.40 17.66
N VAL A 353 27.82 3.83 16.86
CA VAL A 353 26.69 4.53 16.23
C VAL A 353 25.34 3.95 16.67
N GLY A 354 25.30 3.29 17.83
CA GLY A 354 24.06 2.78 18.42
C GLY A 354 23.55 1.47 17.83
N ILE A 355 24.34 0.76 17.01
CA ILE A 355 23.97 -0.57 16.51
C ILE A 355 24.55 -1.63 17.45
N MET A 356 23.69 -2.20 18.31
CA MET A 356 24.07 -3.17 19.32
C MET A 356 23.89 -4.61 18.83
N ILE A 357 24.79 -5.49 19.28
CA ILE A 357 24.77 -6.91 18.93
C ILE A 357 24.77 -7.72 20.23
N GLY A 358 23.67 -8.43 20.47
CA GLY A 358 23.48 -9.33 21.58
C GLY A 358 24.30 -10.60 21.46
N ARG A 359 24.54 -11.27 22.60
CA ARG A 359 25.29 -12.55 22.64
C ARG A 359 24.60 -13.70 21.92
N ASP A 360 23.29 -13.57 21.74
CA ASP A 360 22.42 -14.48 21.00
C ASP A 360 22.40 -14.17 19.49
N GLY A 361 23.13 -13.15 19.04
CA GLY A 361 23.15 -12.68 17.65
C GLY A 361 22.00 -11.73 17.31
N THR A 362 21.20 -11.31 18.30
CA THR A 362 20.15 -10.31 18.10
C THR A 362 20.78 -8.94 17.84
N ILE A 363 20.27 -8.20 16.85
CA ILE A 363 20.76 -6.87 16.50
C ILE A 363 19.69 -5.85 16.90
N THR A 364 20.05 -4.87 17.71
CA THR A 364 19.15 -3.81 18.19
C THR A 364 19.71 -2.43 17.87
N PHE A 365 18.83 -1.44 17.87
CA PHE A 365 19.17 -0.05 17.58
C PHE A 365 18.90 0.83 18.80
N ASP A 366 19.94 1.54 19.23
CA ASP A 366 19.90 2.53 20.30
C ASP A 366 19.83 3.93 19.71
N LYS A 367 18.64 4.53 19.85
CA LYS A 367 18.35 5.86 19.34
C LYS A 367 19.16 6.95 20.08
N GLU A 368 19.43 6.77 21.36
CA GLU A 368 20.14 7.76 22.18
C GLU A 368 21.62 7.81 21.80
N VAL A 369 22.25 6.64 21.66
CA VAL A 369 23.65 6.54 21.21
C VAL A 369 23.81 7.03 19.77
N PHE A 370 22.87 6.69 18.88
CA PHE A 370 22.89 7.20 17.50
C PHE A 370 22.72 8.72 17.45
N GLY A 371 21.79 9.28 18.23
CA GLY A 371 21.59 10.73 18.33
C GLY A 371 22.84 11.44 18.85
N ALA A 372 23.50 10.89 19.88
CA ALA A 372 24.74 11.43 20.40
C ALA A 372 25.88 11.38 19.36
N ALA A 373 26.00 10.28 18.60
CA ALA A 373 26.99 10.15 17.53
C ALA A 373 26.74 11.16 16.38
N MET A 374 25.48 11.33 15.98
CA MET A 374 25.05 12.28 14.96
C MET A 374 25.21 13.75 15.36
N ALA A 375 25.18 14.06 16.66
CA ALA A 375 25.46 15.38 17.19
C ALA A 375 26.97 15.67 17.30
N ALA A 376 27.77 14.65 17.66
CA ALA A 376 29.21 14.80 17.82
C ALA A 376 29.95 14.86 16.48
N ASP A 377 29.65 13.94 15.56
CA ASP A 377 30.25 13.90 14.22
C ASP A 377 29.26 13.31 13.19
N PRO A 378 28.47 14.19 12.55
CA PRO A 378 27.56 13.81 11.46
C PRO A 378 28.21 13.03 10.33
N ALA A 379 29.37 13.50 9.86
CA ALA A 379 30.00 12.99 8.65
C ALA A 379 30.58 11.60 8.89
N ARG A 380 31.22 11.40 10.04
CA ARG A 380 31.71 10.09 10.49
C ARG A 380 30.58 9.10 10.68
N THR A 381 29.50 9.51 11.36
CA THR A 381 28.35 8.63 11.61
C THR A 381 27.66 8.23 10.31
N GLN A 382 27.46 9.18 9.39
CA GLN A 382 26.93 8.91 8.05
C GLN A 382 27.80 7.94 7.27
N ALA A 383 29.13 8.16 7.22
CA ALA A 383 30.04 7.29 6.48
C ALA A 383 29.99 5.86 7.01
N MET A 384 30.01 5.70 8.34
CA MET A 384 29.95 4.41 9.00
C MET A 384 28.65 3.66 8.68
N VAL A 385 27.50 4.29 8.86
CA VAL A 385 26.21 3.63 8.60
C VAL A 385 26.01 3.36 7.11
N THR A 386 26.45 4.27 6.24
CA THR A 386 26.38 4.09 4.79
C THR A 386 27.17 2.85 4.34
N GLU A 387 28.38 2.66 4.85
CA GLU A 387 29.20 1.49 4.54
C GLU A 387 28.56 0.20 5.06
N MET A 388 28.03 0.21 6.30
CA MET A 388 27.31 -0.93 6.86
C MET A 388 26.06 -1.28 6.03
N ALA A 389 25.27 -0.26 5.68
CA ALA A 389 24.09 -0.42 4.86
C ALA A 389 24.43 -0.98 3.48
N GLN A 390 25.53 -0.54 2.86
CA GLN A 390 26.00 -1.08 1.58
C GLN A 390 26.35 -2.57 1.70
N ARG A 391 27.12 -2.97 2.73
CA ARG A 391 27.46 -4.39 2.95
C ARG A 391 26.21 -5.26 3.11
N VAL A 392 25.22 -4.77 3.87
CA VAL A 392 23.94 -5.47 4.05
C VAL A 392 23.15 -5.52 2.74
N ALA A 393 23.11 -4.43 1.98
CA ALA A 393 22.42 -4.34 0.70
C ALA A 393 23.01 -5.33 -0.33
N ASP A 394 24.34 -5.41 -0.43
CA ASP A 394 25.04 -6.32 -1.34
C ASP A 394 24.72 -7.79 -1.03
N VAL A 395 24.79 -8.16 0.25
CA VAL A 395 24.46 -9.51 0.70
C VAL A 395 22.99 -9.82 0.45
N ALA A 396 22.08 -8.96 0.90
CA ALA A 396 20.65 -9.17 0.76
C ALA A 396 20.24 -9.29 -0.71
N SER A 397 20.70 -8.37 -1.56
CA SER A 397 20.43 -8.39 -3.01
C SER A 397 20.94 -9.67 -3.66
N GLY A 398 22.17 -10.12 -3.35
CA GLY A 398 22.71 -11.36 -3.90
C GLY A 398 21.91 -12.63 -3.55
N PHE A 399 21.15 -12.60 -2.45
CA PHE A 399 20.23 -13.67 -2.09
C PHE A 399 18.85 -13.51 -2.70
N SER A 400 18.28 -12.31 -2.65
CA SER A 400 16.88 -12.05 -2.98
C SER A 400 16.62 -11.58 -4.40
N ASP A 401 17.66 -11.36 -5.20
CA ASP A 401 17.51 -10.92 -6.58
C ASP A 401 16.52 -11.83 -7.35
N LYS A 402 15.64 -11.19 -8.12
CA LYS A 402 14.52 -11.84 -8.79
C LYS A 402 14.96 -12.83 -9.87
N TYR A 403 16.17 -12.68 -10.41
CA TYR A 403 16.67 -13.47 -11.53
C TYR A 403 17.79 -14.40 -11.07
N ASP A 404 18.81 -13.86 -10.41
CA ASP A 404 20.05 -14.57 -10.10
C ASP A 404 20.21 -14.88 -8.60
N GLY A 405 19.25 -14.44 -7.78
CA GLY A 405 19.25 -14.61 -6.35
C GLY A 405 19.39 -16.07 -5.93
N THR A 406 20.28 -16.34 -4.98
CA THR A 406 20.52 -17.71 -4.51
C THR A 406 19.26 -18.32 -3.88
N LEU A 407 18.44 -17.50 -3.21
CA LEU A 407 17.18 -17.93 -2.62
C LEU A 407 16.10 -18.15 -3.69
N THR A 408 16.04 -17.28 -4.71
CA THR A 408 15.19 -17.46 -5.89
C THR A 408 15.45 -18.79 -6.58
N ARG A 409 16.71 -19.08 -6.93
CA ARG A 409 17.10 -20.35 -7.56
C ARG A 409 16.79 -21.57 -6.68
N ARG A 410 16.93 -21.44 -5.36
CA ARG A 410 16.55 -22.49 -4.40
C ARG A 410 15.04 -22.74 -4.44
N ILE A 411 14.21 -21.69 -4.45
CA ILE A 411 12.76 -21.79 -4.54
C ILE A 411 12.35 -22.50 -5.84
N GLU A 412 12.91 -22.09 -6.98
CA GLU A 412 12.62 -22.69 -8.29
C GLU A 412 12.98 -24.17 -8.34
N SER A 413 14.17 -24.53 -7.82
CA SER A 413 14.60 -25.93 -7.72
C SER A 413 13.60 -26.77 -6.93
N GLN A 414 13.13 -26.27 -5.78
CA GLN A 414 12.16 -26.97 -4.94
C GLN A 414 10.78 -27.06 -5.59
N GLN A 415 10.34 -26.02 -6.30
CA GLN A 415 9.13 -26.09 -7.11
C GLN A 415 9.23 -27.14 -8.23
N GLY A 416 10.39 -27.27 -8.86
CA GLY A 416 10.66 -28.33 -9.84
C GLY A 416 10.54 -29.74 -9.22
N GLN A 417 11.06 -29.93 -8.01
CA GLN A 417 10.90 -31.20 -7.27
C GLN A 417 9.43 -31.48 -6.94
N ILE A 418 8.66 -30.47 -6.51
CA ILE A 418 7.22 -30.60 -6.26
C ILE A 418 6.49 -31.04 -7.52
N ARG A 419 6.79 -30.43 -8.68
CA ARG A 419 6.18 -30.84 -9.97
C ARG A 419 6.49 -32.31 -10.28
N SER A 420 7.74 -32.74 -10.13
CA SER A 420 8.10 -34.15 -10.35
C SER A 420 7.37 -35.10 -9.39
N MET A 421 7.18 -34.71 -8.11
CA MET A 421 6.39 -35.50 -7.17
C MET A 421 4.92 -35.55 -7.57
N THR A 422 4.34 -34.44 -8.05
CA THR A 422 2.97 -34.40 -8.60
C THR A 422 2.82 -35.40 -9.73
N ASP A 423 3.73 -35.39 -10.72
CA ASP A 423 3.68 -36.32 -11.86
C ASP A 423 3.77 -37.78 -11.41
N GLN A 424 4.61 -38.08 -10.41
CA GLN A 424 4.71 -39.42 -9.83
C GLN A 424 3.44 -39.83 -9.10
N ILE A 425 2.81 -38.92 -8.34
CA ILE A 425 1.55 -39.18 -7.62
C ILE A 425 0.43 -39.52 -8.62
N GLU A 426 0.32 -38.77 -9.72
CA GLU A 426 -0.65 -39.05 -10.78
C GLU A 426 -0.39 -40.40 -11.46
N GLY A 427 0.89 -40.76 -11.64
CA GLY A 427 1.28 -42.09 -12.11
C GLY A 427 0.83 -43.20 -11.17
N TRP A 428 0.97 -42.99 -9.85
CA TRP A 428 0.47 -43.91 -8.83
C TRP A 428 -1.04 -44.00 -8.80
N ASP A 429 -1.77 -42.88 -8.97
CA ASP A 429 -3.24 -42.90 -9.05
C ASP A 429 -3.72 -43.83 -10.17
N ARG A 430 -3.14 -43.70 -11.37
CA ARG A 430 -3.44 -44.58 -12.51
C ARG A 430 -3.11 -46.06 -12.22
N ARG A 431 -1.97 -46.33 -11.59
CA ARG A 431 -1.54 -47.70 -11.25
C ARG A 431 -2.46 -48.34 -10.21
N LEU A 432 -2.84 -47.59 -9.17
CA LEU A 432 -3.72 -48.07 -8.11
C LEU A 432 -5.13 -48.34 -8.67
N GLU A 433 -5.61 -47.52 -9.59
CA GLU A 433 -6.90 -47.75 -10.25
C GLU A 433 -6.90 -49.05 -11.06
N LEU A 434 -5.87 -49.28 -11.89
CA LEU A 434 -5.71 -50.55 -12.63
C LEU A 434 -5.59 -51.76 -11.70
N ARG A 435 -4.85 -51.62 -10.58
CA ARG A 435 -4.68 -52.66 -9.58
C ARG A 435 -6.02 -53.03 -8.94
N ARG A 436 -6.82 -52.04 -8.54
CA ARG A 436 -8.17 -52.23 -7.98
C ARG A 436 -9.07 -52.94 -8.99
N ALA A 437 -9.10 -52.49 -10.24
CA ALA A 437 -9.91 -53.11 -11.29
C ALA A 437 -9.52 -54.58 -11.54
N ASN A 438 -8.22 -54.90 -11.52
CA ASN A 438 -7.75 -56.27 -11.65
C ASN A 438 -8.12 -57.13 -10.44
N LEU A 439 -7.95 -56.64 -9.21
CA LEU A 439 -8.38 -57.34 -8.00
C LEU A 439 -9.89 -57.63 -8.05
N GLN A 440 -10.72 -56.64 -8.42
CA GLN A 440 -12.16 -56.82 -8.60
C GLN A 440 -12.48 -57.93 -9.62
N ARG A 441 -11.79 -57.98 -10.77
CA ARG A 441 -11.97 -59.07 -11.75
C ARG A 441 -11.57 -60.43 -11.19
N THR A 442 -10.45 -60.52 -10.47
CA THR A 442 -9.97 -61.77 -9.87
C THR A 442 -10.95 -62.29 -8.82
N TYR A 443 -11.43 -61.44 -7.91
CA TYR A 443 -12.40 -61.84 -6.90
C TYR A 443 -13.78 -62.17 -7.49
N ALA A 444 -14.23 -61.45 -8.51
CA ALA A 444 -15.46 -61.80 -9.23
C ALA A 444 -15.36 -63.17 -9.92
N ALA A 445 -14.23 -63.46 -10.58
CA ALA A 445 -13.99 -64.77 -11.20
C ALA A 445 -13.94 -65.89 -10.16
N LEU A 446 -13.28 -65.66 -9.01
CA LEU A 446 -13.26 -66.59 -7.89
C LEU A 446 -14.68 -66.90 -7.41
N GLU A 447 -15.53 -65.89 -7.25
CA GLU A 447 -16.91 -66.08 -6.80
C GLU A 447 -17.74 -66.92 -7.78
N VAL A 448 -17.58 -66.69 -9.09
CA VAL A 448 -18.21 -67.51 -10.14
C VAL A 448 -17.73 -68.96 -10.06
N THR A 449 -16.42 -69.19 -9.88
CA THR A 449 -15.88 -70.55 -9.75
C THR A 449 -16.40 -71.26 -8.50
N LEU A 450 -16.49 -70.55 -7.36
CA LEU A 450 -17.01 -71.11 -6.12
C LEU A 450 -18.52 -71.40 -6.20
N SER A 451 -19.29 -70.54 -6.87
CA SER A 451 -20.71 -70.80 -7.15
C SER A 451 -20.90 -72.05 -8.02
N ASN A 452 -20.09 -72.22 -9.06
CA ASN A 452 -20.12 -73.40 -9.91
C ASN A 452 -19.73 -74.68 -9.14
N LEU A 453 -18.70 -74.60 -8.29
CA LEU A 453 -18.28 -75.72 -7.45
C LEU A 453 -19.33 -76.09 -6.39
N SER A 454 -19.95 -75.10 -5.76
CA SER A 454 -21.07 -75.30 -4.82
C SER A 454 -22.25 -75.99 -5.53
N SER A 455 -22.58 -75.55 -6.74
CA SER A 455 -23.63 -76.16 -7.55
C SER A 455 -23.30 -77.60 -7.96
N GLN A 456 -22.05 -77.89 -8.35
CA GLN A 456 -21.59 -79.25 -8.64
C GLN A 456 -21.59 -80.15 -7.40
N SER A 457 -21.16 -79.63 -6.26
CA SER A 457 -21.19 -80.35 -4.98
C SER A 457 -22.62 -80.70 -4.58
N ASN A 458 -23.55 -79.76 -4.70
CA ASN A 458 -24.97 -79.99 -4.43
C ASN A 458 -25.58 -81.01 -5.40
N TRP A 459 -25.21 -80.96 -6.68
CA TRP A 459 -25.62 -81.95 -7.67
C TRP A 459 -25.09 -83.35 -7.35
N LEU A 460 -23.79 -83.49 -7.02
CA LEU A 460 -23.18 -84.76 -6.61
C LEU A 460 -23.81 -85.30 -5.33
N ALA A 461 -24.05 -84.45 -4.33
CA ALA A 461 -24.74 -84.83 -3.11
C ALA A 461 -26.17 -85.32 -3.38
N GLY A 462 -26.88 -84.67 -4.29
CA GLY A 462 -28.21 -85.12 -4.75
C GLY A 462 -28.16 -86.46 -5.50
N GLN A 463 -27.11 -86.71 -6.29
CA GLN A 463 -26.92 -87.97 -7.00
C GLN A 463 -26.53 -89.12 -6.05
N LEU A 464 -25.71 -88.86 -5.03
CA LEU A 464 -25.43 -89.85 -3.98
C LEU A 464 -26.66 -90.12 -3.10
N GLY A 465 -27.44 -89.10 -2.78
CA GLY A 465 -28.67 -89.23 -1.99
C GLY A 465 -29.80 -89.97 -2.72
N SER A 466 -29.76 -90.03 -4.06
CA SER A 466 -30.73 -90.75 -4.89
C SER A 466 -30.33 -92.20 -5.23
N LEU A 467 -29.17 -92.67 -4.76
CA LEU A 467 -28.80 -94.08 -4.87
C LEU A 467 -29.74 -94.95 -4.01
N PRO A 468 -30.32 -96.05 -4.55
CA PRO A 468 -31.23 -96.91 -3.81
C PRO A 468 -30.54 -97.55 -2.60
N SER A 469 -31.16 -97.44 -1.42
CA SER A 469 -30.79 -98.22 -0.24
C SER A 469 -31.20 -99.67 -0.42
N TYR A 470 -30.24 -100.56 -0.72
CA TYR A 470 -30.49 -101.99 -0.66
C TYR A 470 -30.46 -102.45 0.80
N ASN A 471 -31.63 -102.64 1.40
CA ASN A 471 -31.77 -103.39 2.65
C ASN A 471 -31.46 -104.87 2.37
N ASN A 472 -30.37 -105.39 2.95
CA ASN A 472 -30.20 -106.84 3.08
C ASN A 472 -31.02 -107.31 4.29
N SER A 473 -32.06 -108.09 4.01
CA SER A 473 -32.81 -108.91 4.97
C SER A 473 -32.11 -110.23 5.24
#